data_AF-A0A0R3Q9Y0-F1
#
_entry.id   AF-A0A0R3Q9Y0-F1
#
_cell.length_a   1.000
_cell.length_b   1.000
_cell.length_c   1.000
_cell.angle_alpha   90.00
_cell.angle_beta   90.00
_cell.angle_gamma   90.00
#
_symmetry.space_group_name_H-M   'P 1'
#
loop_
_entity.id
_entity.type
_entity.pdbx_description
1 polymer ?
#
loop_
_entity_poly.entity_id
_entity_poly.type
_entity_poly.pdbx_seq_one_letter_code
_entity_poly.pdbx_strand_id
1 'polypeptide(L)'
;LRSQFKDKWTRMTSDQLTAPLHQECGKYRGILHAASNADETVKQKLEENREGIKLLTAIPGLDSSSANKNSEAVIKLRNLMDVIQEIKIGREKLEKEFTNVHCDMSSIFLKALADNQVINEEEISVTKIREIYGPLKAKVNETIKKQEECLAQVEIWNKKFCSEKASSQGAVERERILKILANGHDKFLEIKSNLDEGTKFYNDLTPLLLRLQQKVSDFCFARQTEKEDLMKQLQQNIVSDDKDFYSEPLISSNDNSGSSNGSAPPRPPPPKAPSTALSNNPFDIEAPIPPPRNLRKDGKYFLFIKTGRRSHEGNTGEIEFIQFSSLKFLIFI
;
A
#
# COMPACT_ATOMS: atom_id res chain seq x y z
N LEU A 1 0.44 33.10 -28.53
CA LEU A 1 1.59 32.70 -29.37
C LEU A 1 1.17 32.00 -30.65
N ARG A 2 0.62 30.78 -30.62
CA ARG A 2 0.11 30.13 -31.86
C ARG A 2 -0.86 31.02 -32.66
N SER A 3 -1.82 31.66 -32.00
CA SER A 3 -2.74 32.60 -32.65
C SER A 3 -2.04 33.83 -33.26
N GLN A 4 -0.97 34.32 -32.63
CA GLN A 4 -0.23 35.52 -33.06
C GLN A 4 0.74 35.23 -34.22
N PHE A 5 1.44 34.09 -34.18
CA PHE A 5 2.51 33.76 -35.12
C PHE A 5 2.10 32.69 -36.16
N LYS A 6 0.89 32.12 -36.04
CA LYS A 6 0.30 31.14 -36.96
C LYS A 6 1.33 30.10 -37.44
N ASP A 7 1.60 30.07 -38.74
CA ASP A 7 2.48 29.10 -39.40
C ASP A 7 3.95 29.23 -38.98
N LYS A 8 4.35 30.40 -38.45
CA LYS A 8 5.69 30.63 -37.91
C LYS A 8 5.88 30.01 -36.52
N TRP A 9 4.82 29.53 -35.85
CA TRP A 9 4.91 28.87 -34.55
C TRP A 9 4.67 27.35 -34.66
N THR A 10 5.73 26.62 -34.99
CA THR A 10 5.68 25.18 -35.32
C THR A 10 5.85 24.24 -34.12
N ARG A 11 6.10 24.75 -32.91
CA ARG A 11 6.29 23.92 -31.69
C ARG A 11 5.06 23.11 -31.34
N MET A 12 5.24 21.82 -31.02
CA MET A 12 4.18 20.91 -30.54
C MET A 12 3.36 21.50 -29.38
N THR A 13 2.04 21.24 -29.35
CA THR A 13 1.13 21.84 -28.37
C THR A 13 1.47 21.42 -26.94
N SER A 14 1.12 22.27 -25.97
CA SER A 14 1.26 21.92 -24.56
C SER A 14 0.42 20.69 -24.21
N ASP A 15 -0.78 20.56 -24.78
CA ASP A 15 -1.68 19.43 -24.51
C ASP A 15 -1.07 18.08 -24.92
N GLN A 16 -0.43 18.03 -26.10
CA GLN A 16 0.24 16.81 -26.57
C GLN A 16 1.46 16.44 -25.71
N LEU A 17 2.17 17.43 -25.18
CA LEU A 17 3.39 17.21 -24.39
C LEU A 17 3.13 17.00 -22.90
N THR A 18 1.99 17.43 -22.38
CA THR A 18 1.64 17.29 -20.96
C THR A 18 0.80 16.04 -20.66
N ALA A 19 0.40 15.26 -21.67
CA ALA A 19 -0.40 14.06 -21.47
C ALA A 19 0.21 13.05 -20.46
N PRO A 20 1.53 12.76 -20.47
CA PRO A 20 2.14 11.89 -19.46
C PRO A 20 2.09 12.48 -18.04
N LEU A 21 2.30 13.80 -17.91
CA LEU A 21 2.23 14.50 -16.61
C LEU A 21 0.81 14.47 -16.05
N HIS A 22 -0.21 14.68 -16.89
CA HIS A 22 -1.61 14.58 -16.49
C HIS A 22 -1.97 13.15 -16.05
N GLN A 23 -1.45 12.13 -16.73
CA GLN A 23 -1.64 10.74 -16.33
C GLN A 23 -1.02 10.46 -14.96
N GLU A 24 0.20 10.94 -14.71
CA GLU A 24 0.90 10.82 -13.43
C GLU A 24 0.14 11.55 -12.30
N CYS A 25 -0.30 12.79 -12.53
CA CYS A 25 -1.18 13.52 -11.62
C CYS A 25 -2.49 12.78 -11.33
N GLY A 26 -3.10 12.18 -12.36
CA GLY A 26 -4.32 11.39 -12.24
C GLY A 26 -4.15 10.17 -11.33
N LYS A 27 -3.01 9.47 -11.44
CA LYS A 27 -2.67 8.34 -10.55
C LYS A 27 -2.59 8.79 -9.09
N TYR A 28 -1.85 9.86 -8.79
CA TYR A 28 -1.76 10.39 -7.43
C TYR A 28 -3.10 10.90 -6.89
N ARG A 29 -3.95 11.49 -7.74
CA ARG A 29 -5.31 11.88 -7.36
C ARG A 29 -6.15 10.67 -6.96
N GLY A 30 -6.04 9.56 -7.70
CA GLY A 30 -6.70 8.30 -7.35
C GLY A 30 -6.20 7.73 -6.02
N ILE A 31 -4.89 7.78 -5.78
CA ILE A 31 -4.26 7.36 -4.51
C ILE A 31 -4.79 8.22 -3.34
N LEU A 32 -4.81 9.55 -3.48
CA LEU A 32 -5.33 10.46 -2.46
C LEU A 32 -6.83 10.23 -2.17
N HIS A 33 -7.62 9.94 -3.20
CA HIS A 33 -9.03 9.61 -3.01
C HIS A 33 -9.22 8.30 -2.23
N ALA A 34 -8.41 7.27 -2.54
CA ALA A 34 -8.44 6.02 -1.78
C ALA A 34 -8.02 6.23 -0.31
N ALA A 35 -6.98 7.05 -0.07
CA ALA A 35 -6.53 7.41 1.27
C ALA A 35 -7.63 8.15 2.05
N SER A 36 -8.31 9.12 1.44
CA SER A 36 -9.44 9.83 2.07
C SER A 36 -10.55 8.89 2.54
N ASN A 37 -10.89 7.86 1.76
CA ASN A 37 -11.91 6.87 2.14
C ASN A 37 -11.43 5.97 3.30
N ALA A 38 -10.14 5.62 3.31
CA ALA A 38 -9.55 4.87 4.40
C ALA A 38 -9.55 5.69 5.70
N ASP A 39 -9.19 6.97 5.63
CA ASP A 39 -9.21 7.90 6.76
C ASP A 39 -10.62 8.06 7.33
N GLU A 40 -11.63 8.17 6.47
CA GLU A 40 -13.03 8.23 6.91
C GLU A 40 -13.46 6.95 7.64
N THR A 41 -13.03 5.79 7.15
CA THR A 41 -13.29 4.50 7.81
C THR A 41 -12.64 4.43 9.19
N VAL A 42 -11.39 4.89 9.32
CA VAL A 42 -10.68 4.92 10.61
C VAL A 42 -11.34 5.91 11.57
N LYS A 43 -11.74 7.09 11.06
CA LYS A 43 -12.45 8.12 11.83
C LYS A 43 -13.79 7.61 12.35
N GLN A 44 -14.59 6.96 11.51
CA GLN A 44 -15.86 6.36 11.93
C GLN A 44 -15.63 5.31 13.02
N LYS A 45 -14.65 4.43 12.84
CA LYS A 45 -14.30 3.40 13.83
C LYS A 45 -13.88 4.02 15.17
N LEU A 46 -13.15 5.13 15.14
CA LEU A 46 -12.79 5.86 16.36
C LEU A 46 -14.02 6.42 17.06
N GLU A 47 -14.94 7.04 16.32
CA GLU A 47 -16.14 7.65 16.91
C GLU A 47 -17.06 6.60 17.55
N GLU A 48 -17.29 5.48 16.86
CA GLU A 48 -18.11 4.37 17.36
C GLU A 48 -17.57 3.75 18.65
N ASN A 49 -16.25 3.77 18.84
CA ASN A 49 -15.58 3.13 19.98
C ASN A 49 -15.05 4.14 21.02
N ARG A 50 -15.34 5.43 20.83
CA ARG A 50 -14.77 6.54 21.61
C ARG A 50 -15.03 6.41 23.10
N GLU A 51 -16.26 6.08 23.48
CA GLU A 51 -16.64 5.96 24.89
C GLU A 51 -16.00 4.74 25.57
N GLY A 52 -15.88 3.62 24.85
CA GLY A 52 -15.17 2.44 25.35
C GLY A 52 -13.68 2.71 25.59
N ILE A 53 -13.03 3.44 24.67
CA ILE A 53 -11.64 3.87 24.80
C ILE A 53 -11.49 4.87 25.96
N LYS A 54 -12.41 5.83 26.10
CA LYS A 54 -12.39 6.80 27.20
C LYS A 54 -12.53 6.11 28.55
N LEU A 55 -13.37 5.09 28.64
CA LEU A 55 -13.58 4.31 29.87
C LEU A 55 -12.31 3.57 30.33
N LEU A 56 -11.37 3.24 29.43
CA LEU A 56 -10.07 2.67 29.81
C LEU A 56 -9.29 3.57 30.78
N THR A 57 -9.49 4.89 30.72
CA THR A 57 -8.80 5.86 31.60
C THR A 57 -9.44 5.99 32.98
N ALA A 58 -10.67 5.51 33.13
CA ALA A 58 -11.43 5.56 34.36
C ALA A 58 -11.85 4.14 34.72
N ILE A 59 -10.93 3.33 35.26
CA ILE A 59 -11.29 2.01 35.78
C ILE A 59 -12.11 2.26 37.06
N PRO A 60 -13.45 2.06 37.07
CA PRO A 60 -14.19 2.13 38.32
C PRO A 60 -13.65 1.07 39.27
N GLY A 61 -13.49 1.42 40.55
CA GLY A 61 -13.04 0.54 41.62
C GLY A 61 -13.94 -0.68 41.69
N LEU A 62 -13.52 -1.73 41.00
CA LEU A 62 -14.28 -2.94 40.78
C LEU A 62 -13.92 -3.89 41.94
N ASP A 63 -14.68 -3.79 43.03
CA ASP A 63 -14.59 -4.59 44.25
C ASP A 63 -14.50 -6.10 43.96
N SER A 64 -13.46 -6.72 44.51
CA SER A 64 -13.10 -8.10 44.23
C SER A 64 -14.11 -9.04 44.87
N SER A 65 -15.02 -9.60 44.06
CA SER A 65 -15.74 -10.82 44.44
C SER A 65 -14.69 -11.91 44.76
N SER A 66 -14.63 -12.29 46.03
CA SER A 66 -13.76 -13.35 46.57
C SER A 66 -14.26 -14.75 46.24
N ALA A 67 -15.48 -14.88 45.71
CA ALA A 67 -16.05 -16.15 45.31
C ALA A 67 -15.40 -16.63 43.99
N ASN A 68 -14.88 -17.85 43.98
CA ASN A 68 -14.43 -18.63 42.81
C ASN A 68 -12.99 -18.46 42.30
N LYS A 69 -12.03 -17.85 43.03
CA LYS A 69 -10.63 -17.75 42.56
C LYS A 69 -9.93 -19.10 42.25
N ASN A 70 -10.43 -20.19 42.85
CA ASN A 70 -9.85 -21.54 42.78
C ASN A 70 -10.81 -22.60 42.19
N SER A 71 -11.88 -22.22 41.48
CA SER A 71 -12.71 -23.23 40.82
C SER A 71 -11.93 -23.93 39.70
N GLU A 72 -12.22 -25.20 39.47
CA GLU A 72 -11.58 -25.99 38.40
C GLU A 72 -11.73 -25.28 37.05
N ALA A 73 -12.91 -24.70 36.78
CA ALA A 73 -13.17 -23.97 35.55
C ALA A 73 -12.27 -22.73 35.41
N VAL A 74 -12.02 -22.00 36.50
CA VAL A 74 -11.12 -20.84 36.49
C VAL A 74 -9.67 -21.25 36.23
N ILE A 75 -9.18 -22.35 36.84
CA ILE A 75 -7.82 -22.84 36.60
C ILE A 75 -7.65 -23.26 35.13
N LYS A 76 -8.63 -23.99 34.58
CA LYS A 76 -8.60 -24.42 33.17
C LYS A 76 -8.65 -23.24 32.21
N LEU A 77 -9.50 -22.25 32.46
CA LEU A 77 -9.58 -21.03 31.64
C LEU A 77 -8.28 -20.22 31.68
N ARG A 78 -7.61 -20.08 32.83
CA ARG A 78 -6.30 -19.41 32.91
C ARG A 78 -5.25 -20.10 32.02
N ASN A 79 -5.13 -21.42 32.15
CA ASN A 79 -4.19 -22.20 31.34
C ASN A 79 -4.50 -22.07 29.83
N LEU A 80 -5.78 -22.03 29.46
CA LEU A 80 -6.18 -21.82 28.05
C LEU A 80 -5.83 -20.40 27.57
N MET A 81 -5.94 -19.38 28.42
CA MET A 81 -5.50 -18.02 28.07
C MET A 81 -3.98 -17.97 27.87
N ASP A 82 -3.19 -18.69 28.67
CA ASP A 82 -1.73 -18.79 28.48
C ASP A 82 -1.40 -19.45 27.13
N VAL A 83 -2.13 -20.51 26.74
CA VAL A 83 -2.00 -21.13 25.41
C VAL A 83 -2.34 -20.15 24.29
N ILE A 84 -3.37 -19.31 24.44
CA ILE A 84 -3.70 -18.27 23.46
C ILE A 84 -2.57 -17.25 23.34
N GLN A 85 -1.98 -16.82 24.47
CA GLN A 85 -0.83 -15.90 24.45
C GLN A 85 0.38 -16.52 23.75
N GLU A 86 0.67 -17.80 24.01
CA GLU A 86 1.73 -18.54 23.33
C GLU A 86 1.49 -18.59 21.81
N ILE A 87 0.26 -18.84 21.37
CA ILE A 87 -0.10 -18.82 19.93
C ILE A 87 0.14 -17.43 19.33
N LYS A 88 -0.22 -16.36 20.03
CA LYS A 88 0.00 -14.97 19.56
C LYS A 88 1.49 -14.68 19.38
N ILE A 89 2.30 -14.93 20.41
CA ILE A 89 3.75 -14.75 20.37
C ILE A 89 4.38 -15.61 19.26
N GLY A 90 3.93 -16.85 19.11
CA GLY A 90 4.38 -17.74 18.04
C GLY A 90 4.09 -17.19 16.64
N ARG A 91 2.94 -16.53 16.44
CA ARG A 91 2.58 -15.90 15.16
C ARG A 91 3.38 -14.64 14.86
N GLU A 92 3.64 -13.79 15.87
CA GLU A 92 4.55 -12.65 15.71
C GLU A 92 5.96 -13.09 15.29
N LYS A 93 6.45 -14.19 15.87
CA LYS A 93 7.73 -14.79 15.46
C LYS A 93 7.66 -15.32 14.02
N LEU A 94 6.56 -16.01 13.67
CA LEU A 94 6.39 -16.56 12.34
C LEU A 94 6.32 -15.46 11.27
N GLU A 95 5.65 -14.34 11.54
CA GLU A 95 5.60 -13.17 10.67
C GLU A 95 7.01 -12.58 10.42
N LYS A 96 7.84 -12.51 11.46
CA LYS A 96 9.25 -12.12 11.32
C LYS A 96 10.03 -13.14 10.49
N GLU A 97 9.79 -14.44 10.68
CA GLU A 97 10.40 -15.49 9.84
C GLU A 97 10.03 -15.27 8.36
N PHE A 98 8.75 -15.03 8.04
CA PHE A 98 8.28 -14.74 6.67
C PHE A 98 8.96 -13.51 6.05
N THR A 99 9.04 -12.41 6.82
CA THR A 99 9.59 -11.13 6.34
C THR A 99 11.10 -11.22 6.10
N ASN A 100 11.80 -12.07 6.85
CA ASN A 100 13.25 -12.24 6.75
C ASN A 100 13.68 -13.27 5.69
N VAL A 101 12.74 -14.01 5.08
CA VAL A 101 13.07 -14.90 3.97
C VAL A 101 13.49 -14.07 2.75
N HIS A 102 14.74 -14.22 2.35
CA HIS A 102 15.24 -13.67 1.08
C HIS A 102 15.43 -14.80 0.08
N CYS A 103 14.80 -14.68 -1.09
CA CYS A 103 14.94 -15.63 -2.18
C CYS A 103 15.47 -14.93 -3.42
N ASP A 104 16.76 -15.11 -3.70
CA ASP A 104 17.34 -14.67 -4.98
C ASP A 104 17.19 -15.79 -6.02
N MET A 105 16.26 -15.59 -6.95
CA MET A 105 15.98 -16.54 -8.05
C MET A 105 16.90 -16.33 -9.26
N SER A 106 17.71 -15.27 -9.28
CA SER A 106 18.49 -14.87 -10.47
C SER A 106 19.41 -15.99 -10.93
N SER A 107 20.13 -16.63 -10.00
CA SER A 107 21.03 -17.75 -10.31
C SER A 107 20.30 -18.98 -10.87
N ILE A 108 19.07 -19.23 -10.40
CA ILE A 108 18.24 -20.36 -10.82
C ILE A 108 17.74 -20.12 -12.24
N PHE A 109 17.25 -18.92 -12.54
CA PHE A 109 16.82 -18.55 -13.89
C PHE A 109 17.98 -18.50 -14.89
N LEU A 110 19.13 -17.96 -14.51
CA LEU A 110 20.33 -17.94 -15.37
C LEU A 110 20.79 -19.36 -15.71
N LYS A 111 20.74 -20.29 -14.75
CA LYS A 111 21.04 -21.70 -15.02
C LYS A 111 20.01 -22.34 -15.94
N ALA A 112 18.72 -22.14 -15.68
CA ALA A 112 17.65 -22.67 -16.53
C ALA A 112 17.74 -22.15 -17.98
N LEU A 113 18.15 -20.89 -18.15
CA LEU A 113 18.40 -20.29 -19.46
C LEU A 113 19.58 -20.93 -20.18
N ALA A 114 20.67 -21.20 -19.45
CA ALA A 114 21.85 -21.86 -20.01
C ALA A 114 21.56 -23.30 -20.46
N ASP A 115 20.73 -24.04 -19.71
CA ASP A 115 20.44 -25.45 -19.97
C ASP A 115 19.38 -25.66 -21.07
N ASN A 116 18.32 -24.84 -21.10
CA ASN A 116 17.12 -25.14 -21.90
C ASN A 116 16.79 -24.10 -22.99
N GLN A 117 17.55 -23.00 -23.12
CA GLN A 117 17.29 -21.81 -23.98
C GLN A 117 15.94 -21.09 -23.76
N VAL A 118 14.93 -21.77 -23.23
CA VAL A 118 13.61 -21.25 -22.87
C VAL A 118 13.37 -21.52 -21.39
N ILE A 119 13.05 -20.47 -20.63
CA ILE A 119 12.78 -20.55 -19.20
C ILE A 119 11.29 -20.79 -19.00
N ASN A 120 10.92 -21.88 -18.32
CA ASN A 120 9.57 -22.03 -17.75
C ASN A 120 9.52 -21.37 -16.38
N GLU A 121 9.26 -20.05 -16.36
CA GLU A 121 9.31 -19.25 -15.13
C GLU A 121 8.31 -19.74 -14.07
N GLU A 122 7.07 -20.05 -14.48
CA GLU A 122 5.99 -20.41 -13.57
C GLU A 122 6.33 -21.68 -12.77
N GLU A 123 6.80 -22.73 -13.45
CA GLU A 123 7.15 -23.99 -12.80
C GLU A 123 8.32 -23.84 -11.83
N ILE A 124 9.35 -23.08 -12.23
CA ILE A 124 10.55 -22.85 -11.41
C ILE A 124 10.19 -22.02 -10.18
N SER A 125 9.44 -20.92 -10.37
CA SER A 125 8.96 -20.06 -9.29
C SER A 125 8.07 -20.81 -8.31
N VAL A 126 7.06 -21.54 -8.79
CA VAL A 126 6.14 -22.29 -7.92
C VAL A 126 6.88 -23.36 -7.12
N THR A 127 7.81 -24.08 -7.74
CA THR A 127 8.60 -25.11 -7.07
C THR A 127 9.47 -24.50 -5.98
N LYS A 128 10.16 -23.39 -6.28
CA LYS A 128 11.06 -22.77 -5.31
C LYS A 128 10.32 -22.06 -4.18
N ILE A 129 9.23 -21.37 -4.48
CA ILE A 129 8.33 -20.78 -3.48
C ILE A 129 7.80 -21.87 -2.54
N ARG A 130 7.37 -23.03 -3.08
CA ARG A 130 6.91 -24.15 -2.27
C ARG A 130 8.01 -24.72 -1.37
N GLU A 131 9.23 -24.86 -1.88
CA GLU A 131 10.37 -25.33 -1.11
C GLU A 131 10.67 -24.40 0.07
N ILE A 132 10.68 -23.09 -0.17
CA ILE A 132 11.04 -22.08 0.82
C ILE A 132 9.92 -21.84 1.83
N TYR A 133 8.69 -21.61 1.35
CA TYR A 133 7.57 -21.20 2.18
C TYR A 133 6.68 -22.36 2.63
N GLY A 134 6.79 -23.55 2.03
CA GLY A 134 6.03 -24.73 2.41
C GLY A 134 6.09 -25.07 3.90
N PRO A 135 7.30 -25.13 4.52
CA PRO A 135 7.43 -25.36 5.96
C PRO A 135 6.78 -24.26 6.80
N LEU A 136 6.92 -22.98 6.41
CA LEU A 136 6.28 -21.88 7.13
C LEU A 136 4.75 -21.96 7.02
N LYS A 137 4.22 -22.26 5.84
CA LYS A 137 2.79 -22.48 5.60
C LYS A 137 2.23 -23.64 6.44
N ALA A 138 2.99 -24.71 6.59
CA ALA A 138 2.62 -25.82 7.48
C ALA A 138 2.54 -25.36 8.95
N LYS A 139 3.52 -24.59 9.44
CA LYS A 139 3.48 -24.00 10.78
C LYS A 139 2.26 -23.08 10.96
N VAL A 140 1.94 -22.23 9.98
CA VAL A 140 0.74 -21.37 10.03
C VAL A 140 -0.51 -22.24 10.25
N ASN A 141 -0.69 -23.28 9.44
CA ASN A 141 -1.83 -24.18 9.53
C ASN A 141 -1.90 -24.90 10.89
N GLU A 142 -0.77 -25.31 11.45
CA GLU A 142 -0.70 -25.88 12.79
C GLU A 142 -1.17 -24.88 13.86
N THR A 143 -0.75 -23.61 13.78
CA THR A 143 -1.23 -22.59 14.73
C THR A 143 -2.72 -22.30 14.58
N ILE A 144 -3.29 -22.42 13.38
CA ILE A 144 -4.72 -22.27 13.14
C ILE A 144 -5.47 -23.41 13.82
N LYS A 145 -5.04 -24.66 13.60
CA LYS A 145 -5.65 -25.83 14.23
C LYS A 145 -5.55 -25.77 15.76
N LYS A 146 -4.38 -25.42 16.30
CA LYS A 146 -4.18 -25.24 17.76
C LYS A 146 -5.11 -24.16 18.34
N GLN A 147 -5.36 -23.09 17.59
CA GLN A 147 -6.32 -22.05 18.00
C GLN A 147 -7.76 -22.58 18.00
N GLU A 148 -8.18 -23.31 16.97
CA GLU A 148 -9.54 -23.87 16.90
C GLU A 148 -9.84 -24.82 18.07
N GLU A 149 -8.90 -25.72 18.37
CA GLU A 149 -9.00 -26.64 19.52
C GLU A 149 -9.05 -25.88 20.84
N CYS A 150 -8.20 -24.87 21.01
CA CYS A 150 -8.16 -24.04 22.21
C CYS A 150 -9.47 -23.26 22.41
N LEU A 151 -10.02 -22.64 21.36
CA LEU A 151 -11.27 -21.89 21.42
C LEU A 151 -12.46 -22.79 21.75
N ALA A 152 -12.51 -24.02 21.20
CA ALA A 152 -13.54 -24.99 21.55
C ALA A 152 -13.50 -25.33 23.06
N GLN A 153 -12.30 -25.50 23.63
CA GLN A 153 -12.15 -25.73 25.07
C GLN A 153 -12.54 -24.50 25.89
N VAL A 154 -12.18 -23.29 25.46
CA VAL A 154 -12.58 -22.04 26.12
C VAL A 154 -14.11 -21.94 26.19
N GLU A 155 -14.82 -22.28 25.11
CA GLU A 155 -16.29 -22.24 25.10
C GLU A 155 -16.90 -23.20 26.13
N ILE A 156 -16.41 -24.45 26.18
CA ILE A 156 -16.89 -25.47 27.13
C ILE A 156 -16.66 -25.02 28.58
N TRP A 157 -15.44 -24.61 28.91
CA TRP A 157 -15.09 -24.22 30.27
C TRP A 157 -15.71 -22.88 30.68
N ASN A 158 -15.92 -21.96 29.74
CA ASN A 158 -16.62 -20.70 30.01
C ASN A 158 -18.11 -20.95 30.31
N LYS A 159 -18.78 -21.88 29.61
CA LYS A 159 -20.16 -22.27 29.95
C LYS A 159 -20.26 -22.81 31.37
N LYS A 160 -19.32 -23.68 31.79
CA LYS A 160 -19.24 -24.18 33.17
C LYS A 160 -19.01 -23.04 34.16
N PHE A 161 -18.04 -22.16 33.89
CA PHE A 161 -17.75 -20.99 34.73
C PHE A 161 -18.96 -20.04 34.90
N CYS A 162 -19.69 -19.75 33.81
CA CYS A 162 -20.89 -18.92 33.86
C CYS A 162 -21.99 -19.55 34.72
N SER A 163 -22.17 -20.87 34.65
CA SER A 163 -23.14 -21.59 35.49
C SER A 163 -22.81 -21.51 36.99
N GLU A 164 -21.53 -21.44 37.36
CA GLU A 164 -21.05 -21.27 38.74
C GLU A 164 -21.23 -19.84 39.28
N LYS A 165 -21.52 -18.86 38.41
CA LYS A 165 -21.47 -17.41 38.71
C LYS A 165 -22.87 -16.75 38.81
N ALA A 166 -23.94 -17.47 38.51
CA ALA A 166 -25.30 -16.93 38.38
C ALA A 166 -25.94 -16.58 39.74
N SER A 167 -25.59 -15.45 40.39
CA SER A 167 -26.29 -15.01 41.61
C SER A 167 -26.19 -13.51 42.04
N SER A 168 -25.75 -12.54 41.22
CA SER A 168 -25.96 -11.12 41.60
C SER A 168 -26.03 -10.12 40.44
N GLN A 169 -26.95 -9.15 40.54
CA GLN A 169 -27.13 -8.07 39.56
C GLN A 169 -25.84 -7.23 39.37
N GLY A 170 -25.07 -7.04 40.44
CA GLY A 170 -23.78 -6.35 40.40
C GLY A 170 -22.70 -7.10 39.61
N ALA A 171 -22.73 -8.44 39.59
CA ALA A 171 -21.79 -9.23 38.80
C ALA A 171 -22.04 -9.11 37.29
N VAL A 172 -23.31 -8.93 36.88
CA VAL A 172 -23.70 -8.73 35.48
C VAL A 172 -23.22 -7.37 34.96
N GLU A 173 -23.46 -6.30 35.72
CA GLU A 173 -23.03 -4.95 35.33
C GLU A 173 -21.50 -4.82 35.30
N ARG A 174 -20.82 -5.44 36.29
CA ARG A 174 -19.35 -5.57 36.28
C ARG A 174 -18.86 -6.28 35.02
N GLU A 175 -19.49 -7.39 34.64
CA GLU A 175 -19.11 -8.14 33.45
C GLU A 175 -19.31 -7.33 32.17
N ARG A 176 -20.41 -6.58 32.09
CA ARG A 176 -20.68 -5.64 30.99
C ARG A 176 -19.56 -4.60 30.87
N ILE A 177 -19.17 -3.96 31.97
CA ILE A 177 -18.08 -2.97 31.99
C ILE A 177 -16.75 -3.60 31.59
N LEU A 178 -16.41 -4.79 32.11
CA LEU A 178 -15.17 -5.49 31.75
C LEU A 178 -15.13 -5.87 30.26
N LYS A 179 -16.27 -6.27 29.68
CA LYS A 179 -16.39 -6.52 28.23
C LYS A 179 -16.17 -5.25 27.42
N ILE A 180 -16.75 -4.13 27.85
CA ILE A 180 -16.54 -2.83 27.19
C ILE A 180 -15.08 -2.39 27.28
N LEU A 181 -14.42 -2.58 28.42
CA LEU A 181 -13.00 -2.27 28.59
C LEU A 181 -12.12 -3.16 27.70
N ALA A 182 -12.36 -4.47 27.65
CA ALA A 182 -11.60 -5.38 26.79
C ALA A 182 -11.77 -5.02 25.30
N ASN A 183 -13.01 -4.81 24.86
CA ASN A 183 -13.29 -4.39 23.49
C ASN A 183 -12.67 -3.02 23.18
N GLY A 184 -12.80 -2.05 24.09
CA GLY A 184 -12.20 -0.72 23.97
C GLY A 184 -10.68 -0.77 23.81
N HIS A 185 -10.00 -1.66 24.55
CA HIS A 185 -8.56 -1.87 24.41
C HIS A 185 -8.19 -2.44 23.04
N ASP A 186 -8.88 -3.50 22.59
CA ASP A 186 -8.63 -4.11 21.29
C ASP A 186 -8.87 -3.12 20.14
N LYS A 187 -9.94 -2.31 20.24
CA LYS A 187 -10.28 -1.26 19.28
C LYS A 187 -9.26 -0.14 19.28
N PHE A 188 -8.76 0.26 20.45
CA PHE A 188 -7.68 1.24 20.56
C PHE A 188 -6.42 0.78 19.83
N LEU A 189 -5.98 -0.47 20.04
CA LEU A 189 -4.80 -1.00 19.35
C LEU A 189 -5.01 -1.08 17.83
N GLU A 190 -6.19 -1.53 17.40
CA GLU A 190 -6.55 -1.59 15.98
C GLU A 190 -6.52 -0.18 15.34
N ILE A 191 -7.15 0.81 15.98
CA ILE A 191 -7.19 2.19 15.48
C ILE A 191 -5.78 2.80 15.47
N LYS A 192 -5.00 2.59 16.53
CA LYS A 192 -3.62 3.08 16.61
C LYS A 192 -2.76 2.52 15.48
N SER A 193 -2.83 1.21 15.22
CA SER A 193 -2.11 0.59 14.10
C SER A 193 -2.49 1.23 12.77
N ASN A 194 -3.79 1.44 12.51
CA ASN A 194 -4.24 2.09 11.28
C ASN A 194 -3.74 3.54 11.17
N LEU A 195 -3.66 4.28 12.28
CA LEU A 195 -3.13 5.65 12.31
C LEU A 195 -1.62 5.68 12.06
N ASP A 196 -0.87 4.72 12.62
CA ASP A 196 0.57 4.59 12.40
C ASP A 196 0.85 4.25 10.93
N GLU A 197 0.07 3.35 10.32
CA GLU A 197 0.11 3.05 8.88
C GLU A 197 -0.24 4.26 8.02
N GLY A 198 -1.30 5.01 8.36
CA GLY A 198 -1.69 6.23 7.66
C GLY A 198 -0.60 7.32 7.75
N THR A 199 0.03 7.47 8.92
CA THR A 199 1.14 8.41 9.12
C THR A 199 2.33 8.03 8.24
N LYS A 200 2.70 6.75 8.21
CA LYS A 200 3.75 6.24 7.32
C LYS A 200 3.40 6.50 5.85
N PHE A 201 2.17 6.20 5.44
CA PHE A 201 1.69 6.42 4.08
C PHE A 201 1.85 7.90 3.65
N TYR A 202 1.44 8.86 4.47
CA TYR A 202 1.58 10.28 4.13
C TYR A 202 3.04 10.77 4.13
N ASN A 203 3.87 10.22 5.03
CA ASN A 203 5.32 10.48 5.04
C ASN A 203 5.99 9.95 3.77
N ASP A 204 5.59 8.78 3.29
CA ASP A 204 6.12 8.16 2.06
C ASP A 204 5.56 8.83 0.79
N LEU A 205 4.31 9.30 0.81
CA LEU A 205 3.65 9.96 -0.32
C LEU A 205 4.18 11.37 -0.59
N THR A 206 4.46 12.14 0.46
CA THR A 206 4.92 13.53 0.37
C THR A 206 6.15 13.71 -0.55
N PRO A 207 7.26 12.96 -0.38
CA PRO A 207 8.42 13.10 -1.26
C PRO A 207 8.13 12.70 -2.72
N LEU A 208 7.17 11.78 -2.96
CA LEU A 208 6.74 11.44 -4.32
C LEU A 208 6.03 12.61 -5.00
N LEU A 209 5.13 13.28 -4.27
CA LEU A 209 4.42 14.46 -4.77
C LEU A 209 5.36 15.65 -4.97
N LEU A 210 6.34 15.85 -4.10
CA LEU A 210 7.39 16.87 -4.29
C LEU A 210 8.22 16.60 -5.54
N ARG A 211 8.56 15.34 -5.83
CA ARG A 211 9.25 14.97 -7.08
C ARG A 211 8.40 15.25 -8.31
N LEU A 212 7.09 14.94 -8.27
CA LEU A 212 6.17 15.28 -9.34
C LEU A 212 6.08 16.80 -9.54
N GLN A 213 5.99 17.56 -8.45
CA GLN A 213 5.97 19.02 -8.50
C GLN A 213 7.23 19.57 -9.17
N GLN A 214 8.41 19.06 -8.78
CA GLN A 214 9.68 19.45 -9.40
C GLN A 214 9.69 19.12 -10.90
N LYS A 215 9.26 17.91 -11.28
CA LYS A 215 9.18 17.48 -12.69
C LYS A 215 8.28 18.40 -13.53
N VAL A 216 7.14 18.81 -12.98
CA VAL A 216 6.23 19.77 -13.63
C VAL A 216 6.88 21.15 -13.72
N SER A 217 7.55 21.61 -12.67
CA SER A 217 8.28 22.89 -12.66
C SER A 217 9.39 22.93 -13.70
N ASP A 218 10.22 21.88 -13.78
CA ASP A 218 11.30 21.75 -14.75
C ASP A 218 10.76 21.73 -16.18
N PHE A 219 9.66 21.01 -16.42
CA PHE A 219 8.99 21.00 -17.72
C PHE A 219 8.50 22.41 -18.10
N CYS A 220 7.84 23.11 -17.19
CA CYS A 220 7.38 24.49 -17.42
C CYS A 220 8.54 25.45 -17.69
N PHE A 221 9.64 25.32 -16.93
CA PHE A 221 10.85 26.11 -17.13
C PHE A 221 11.46 25.86 -18.52
N ALA A 222 11.69 24.60 -18.88
CA ALA A 222 12.21 24.23 -20.20
C ALA A 222 11.30 24.75 -21.33
N ARG A 223 9.98 24.65 -21.17
CA ARG A 223 9.01 25.17 -22.15
C ARG A 223 9.05 26.69 -22.28
N GLN A 224 9.29 27.40 -21.19
CA GLN A 224 9.45 28.85 -21.17
C GLN A 224 10.77 29.26 -21.83
N THR A 225 11.88 28.58 -21.53
CA THR A 225 13.17 28.83 -22.19
C THR A 225 13.08 28.62 -23.70
N GLU A 226 12.55 27.48 -24.14
CA GLU A 226 12.29 27.20 -25.56
C GLU A 226 11.38 28.27 -26.22
N LYS A 227 10.44 28.84 -25.46
CA LYS A 227 9.54 29.90 -25.94
C LYS A 227 10.31 31.18 -26.20
N GLU A 228 11.17 31.57 -25.26
CA GLU A 228 11.98 32.78 -25.34
C GLU A 228 13.01 32.68 -26.46
N ASP A 229 13.64 31.52 -26.64
CA ASP A 229 14.60 31.29 -27.72
C ASP A 229 13.94 31.34 -29.10
N LEU A 230 12.77 30.69 -29.27
CA LEU A 230 12.03 30.77 -30.54
C LEU A 230 11.54 32.20 -30.82
N MET A 231 11.12 32.94 -29.80
CA MET A 231 10.72 34.34 -29.95
C MET A 231 11.88 35.21 -30.44
N LYS A 232 13.09 35.03 -29.88
CA LYS A 232 14.30 35.74 -30.34
C LYS A 232 14.61 35.41 -31.80
N GLN A 233 14.54 34.14 -32.19
CA GLN A 233 14.77 33.71 -33.58
C GLN A 233 13.74 34.31 -34.55
N LEU A 234 12.45 34.32 -34.19
CA LEU A 234 11.40 34.92 -35.02
C LEU A 234 11.62 36.42 -35.18
N GLN A 235 12.00 37.14 -34.12
CA GLN A 235 12.31 38.56 -34.19
C GLN A 235 13.55 38.85 -35.07
N GLN A 236 14.61 38.03 -34.96
CA GLN A 236 15.81 38.17 -35.80
C GLN A 236 15.53 37.91 -37.29
N ASN A 237 14.70 36.92 -37.62
CA ASN A 237 14.31 36.63 -39.00
C ASN A 237 13.45 37.75 -39.60
N ILE A 238 12.52 38.34 -38.84
CA ILE A 238 11.71 39.48 -39.30
C ILE A 238 12.60 40.69 -39.61
N VAL A 239 13.60 40.98 -38.77
CA VAL A 239 14.53 42.10 -38.99
C VAL A 239 15.47 41.85 -40.18
N SER A 240 15.72 40.59 -40.54
CA SER A 240 16.58 40.23 -41.67
C SER A 240 15.85 40.28 -43.01
N ASP A 241 14.57 39.87 -43.06
CA ASP A 241 13.72 39.98 -44.27
C ASP A 241 13.48 41.44 -44.71
N ASP A 242 13.52 42.42 -43.79
CA ASP A 242 13.36 43.85 -44.11
C ASP A 242 14.61 44.49 -44.75
N LYS A 243 15.78 43.83 -44.71
CA LYS A 243 17.03 44.37 -45.29
C LYS A 243 17.21 44.10 -46.78
N ASP A 244 16.38 43.26 -47.39
CA ASP A 244 16.47 42.94 -48.82
C ASP A 244 15.73 43.96 -49.71
N PHE A 245 15.18 45.05 -49.15
CA PHE A 245 14.40 46.04 -49.91
C PHE A 245 15.16 47.32 -50.31
N TYR A 246 16.44 47.49 -49.94
CA TYR A 246 17.29 48.59 -50.42
C TYR A 246 18.67 48.10 -50.87
N SER A 247 18.72 47.46 -52.04
CA SER A 247 19.95 47.44 -52.85
C SER A 247 19.59 47.55 -54.34
N GLU A 248 19.99 48.68 -54.91
CA GLU A 248 19.83 49.09 -56.31
C GLU A 248 20.84 48.31 -57.20
N PRO A 249 20.53 48.04 -58.49
CA PRO A 249 21.34 47.14 -59.30
C PRO A 249 22.48 47.87 -60.00
N LEU A 250 23.72 47.41 -59.82
CA LEU A 250 24.87 47.77 -60.67
C LEU A 250 25.54 46.52 -61.23
N ILE A 251 25.85 46.60 -62.53
CA ILE A 251 26.28 45.53 -63.42
C ILE A 251 27.81 45.36 -63.42
N SER A 252 28.23 44.09 -63.39
CA SER A 252 29.46 43.42 -63.84
C SER A 252 30.84 43.87 -63.36
N SER A 253 31.62 42.89 -62.86
CA SER A 253 32.80 42.36 -63.57
C SER A 253 33.25 41.01 -63.00
N ASN A 254 33.67 40.16 -63.92
CA ASN A 254 34.18 38.79 -63.77
C ASN A 254 35.52 38.79 -63.01
N ASP A 255 35.69 37.96 -61.98
CA ASP A 255 36.98 37.27 -61.81
C ASP A 255 36.87 35.98 -61.00
N ASN A 256 37.71 35.04 -61.39
CA ASN A 256 37.66 33.61 -61.13
C ASN A 256 38.61 33.23 -59.98
N SER A 257 38.12 32.59 -58.91
CA SER A 257 38.84 31.55 -58.15
C SER A 257 38.14 31.17 -56.83
N GLY A 258 38.10 29.86 -56.53
CA GLY A 258 37.98 29.36 -55.16
C GLY A 258 36.76 28.50 -54.86
N SER A 259 36.80 27.22 -55.22
CA SER A 259 35.99 26.18 -54.57
C SER A 259 36.16 26.22 -53.05
N SER A 260 35.06 26.35 -52.31
CA SER A 260 34.97 25.80 -50.95
C SER A 260 33.53 25.45 -50.59
N ASN A 261 33.32 24.18 -50.24
CA ASN A 261 32.10 23.62 -49.68
C ASN A 261 31.82 24.24 -48.30
N GLY A 262 30.70 24.93 -48.13
CA GLY A 262 30.23 25.44 -46.84
C GLY A 262 29.37 24.41 -46.10
N SER A 263 30.02 23.55 -45.32
CA SER A 263 29.38 22.68 -44.33
C SER A 263 28.79 23.49 -43.16
N ALA A 264 27.65 23.06 -42.63
CA ALA A 264 27.04 23.58 -41.40
C ALA A 264 28.05 23.64 -40.22
N PRO A 265 27.95 24.62 -39.30
CA PRO A 265 28.88 24.75 -38.20
C PRO A 265 28.81 23.54 -37.24
N PRO A 266 29.94 23.08 -36.68
CA PRO A 266 29.95 21.90 -35.82
C PRO A 266 29.27 22.20 -34.48
N ARG A 267 28.39 21.29 -34.07
CA ARG A 267 27.72 21.30 -32.76
C ARG A 267 28.78 21.06 -31.66
N PRO A 268 28.73 21.74 -30.50
CA PRO A 268 29.63 21.45 -29.39
C PRO A 268 29.41 20.03 -28.85
N PRO A 269 30.46 19.36 -28.34
CA PRO A 269 30.34 18.02 -27.78
C PRO A 269 29.50 18.03 -26.49
N PRO A 270 28.75 16.93 -26.20
CA PRO A 270 27.98 16.82 -24.97
C PRO A 270 28.90 16.80 -23.73
N PRO A 271 28.44 17.30 -22.57
CA PRO A 271 29.21 17.24 -21.33
C PRO A 271 29.47 15.78 -20.93
N LYS A 272 30.71 15.44 -20.62
CA LYS A 272 31.07 14.15 -20.02
C LYS A 272 30.54 14.12 -18.58
N ALA A 273 29.50 13.33 -18.33
CA ALA A 273 29.14 12.94 -16.97
C ALA A 273 30.12 11.84 -16.49
N PRO A 274 30.58 11.87 -15.23
CA PRO A 274 31.37 10.78 -14.66
C PRO A 274 30.54 9.50 -14.59
N SER A 275 31.11 8.43 -15.11
CA SER A 275 30.57 7.08 -15.08
C SER A 275 30.50 6.54 -13.65
N THR A 276 29.29 6.43 -13.12
CA THR A 276 28.91 5.42 -12.12
C THR A 276 27.42 5.18 -12.25
N ALA A 277 27.04 4.25 -13.12
CA ALA A 277 25.68 3.74 -13.17
C ALA A 277 25.70 2.26 -13.55
N LEU A 278 25.47 1.43 -12.54
CA LEU A 278 24.68 0.22 -12.68
C LEU A 278 23.39 0.55 -13.44
N SER A 279 23.03 -0.33 -14.36
CA SER A 279 21.80 -0.30 -15.16
C SER A 279 20.56 -0.08 -14.28
N ASN A 280 20.02 1.14 -14.23
CA ASN A 280 18.66 1.42 -13.76
C ASN A 280 17.82 1.89 -14.95
N ASN A 281 16.91 1.01 -15.37
CA ASN A 281 15.88 1.31 -16.36
C ASN A 281 14.87 2.31 -15.72
N PRO A 282 14.42 3.38 -16.41
CA PRO A 282 13.53 4.39 -15.80
C PRO A 282 12.08 3.94 -15.59
N PHE A 283 11.77 2.67 -15.89
CA PHE A 283 10.41 2.11 -15.85
C PHE A 283 10.15 1.19 -14.65
N ASP A 284 11.16 0.91 -13.81
CA ASP A 284 11.04 0.03 -12.62
C ASP A 284 10.95 0.81 -11.29
N ILE A 285 10.07 1.82 -11.23
CA ILE A 285 9.66 2.36 -9.93
C ILE A 285 8.44 1.56 -9.49
N GLU A 286 8.67 0.60 -8.61
CA GLU A 286 7.63 -0.19 -7.95
C GLU A 286 6.59 0.77 -7.34
N ALA A 287 5.33 0.59 -7.74
CA ALA A 287 4.24 1.44 -7.29
C ALA A 287 4.06 1.29 -5.78
N PRO A 288 3.69 2.36 -5.04
CA PRO A 288 3.32 2.22 -3.64
C PRO A 288 2.19 1.19 -3.53
N ILE A 289 2.37 0.22 -2.64
CA ILE A 289 1.37 -0.82 -2.37
C ILE A 289 0.06 -0.08 -2.03
N PRO A 290 -1.05 -0.33 -2.76
CA PRO A 290 -2.30 0.34 -2.48
C PRO A 290 -2.75 -0.01 -1.05
N PRO A 291 -3.38 0.93 -0.31
CA PRO A 291 -3.95 0.60 0.99
C PRO A 291 -4.90 -0.59 0.83
N PRO A 292 -4.93 -1.52 1.80
CA PRO A 292 -5.76 -2.71 1.71
C PRO A 292 -7.19 -2.28 1.39
N ARG A 293 -7.67 -2.71 0.21
CA ARG A 293 -9.04 -2.47 -0.22
C ARG A 293 -9.91 -3.15 0.82
N ASN A 294 -10.60 -2.37 1.65
CA ASN A 294 -11.67 -2.87 2.49
C ASN A 294 -12.73 -3.45 1.54
N LEU A 295 -12.60 -4.75 1.25
CA LEU A 295 -13.67 -5.54 0.66
C LEU A 295 -14.88 -5.30 1.55
N ARG A 296 -15.89 -4.63 0.99
CA ARG A 296 -17.20 -4.50 1.61
C ARG A 296 -17.58 -5.85 2.19
N LYS A 297 -17.75 -5.91 3.52
CA LYS A 297 -18.16 -7.11 4.27
C LYS A 297 -19.63 -7.49 4.01
N ASP A 298 -20.16 -7.23 2.82
CA ASP A 298 -21.55 -7.57 2.47
C ASP A 298 -21.64 -8.88 1.66
N GLY A 299 -20.52 -9.58 1.48
CA GLY A 299 -20.51 -10.93 0.94
C GLY A 299 -20.81 -11.99 2.01
N LYS A 300 -22.09 -12.23 2.29
CA LYS A 300 -22.55 -13.47 2.92
C LYS A 300 -22.15 -14.65 2.02
N TYR A 301 -21.01 -15.28 2.28
CA TYR A 301 -20.71 -16.61 1.75
C TYR A 301 -21.09 -17.64 2.81
N PHE A 302 -22.37 -18.02 2.78
CA PHE A 302 -22.84 -19.26 3.39
C PHE A 302 -22.22 -20.44 2.64
N LEU A 303 -21.30 -21.17 3.26
CA LEU A 303 -21.05 -22.55 2.87
C LEU A 303 -22.21 -23.39 3.43
N PHE A 304 -23.22 -23.63 2.60
CA PHE A 304 -24.25 -24.63 2.88
C PHE A 304 -23.59 -26.02 2.90
N ILE A 305 -23.33 -26.56 4.09
CA ILE A 305 -23.31 -28.02 4.27
C ILE A 305 -24.68 -28.41 4.81
N LYS A 306 -25.51 -28.89 3.89
CA LYS A 306 -26.84 -29.42 4.16
C LYS A 306 -26.67 -30.83 4.76
N THR A 307 -26.68 -30.94 6.07
CA THR A 307 -27.02 -32.21 6.75
C THR A 307 -28.25 -31.96 7.61
N GLY A 308 -29.38 -32.49 7.15
CA GLY A 308 -30.66 -32.31 7.80
C GLY A 308 -30.76 -33.09 9.11
N ARG A 309 -31.27 -32.42 10.15
CA ARG A 309 -32.29 -32.97 11.05
C ARG A 309 -32.93 -31.84 11.86
N ARG A 310 -34.26 -31.83 11.85
CA ARG A 310 -35.16 -31.01 12.67
C ARG A 310 -35.01 -31.39 14.16
N SER A 311 -34.93 -30.40 15.06
CA SER A 311 -35.76 -30.34 16.28
C SER A 311 -35.66 -28.97 16.96
N HIS A 312 -36.66 -28.72 17.80
CA HIS A 312 -37.18 -27.49 18.42
C HIS A 312 -36.26 -26.75 19.42
N GLU A 313 -36.59 -25.46 19.57
CA GLU A 313 -36.53 -24.59 20.76
C GLU A 313 -35.21 -24.14 21.41
N GLY A 314 -35.14 -22.83 21.65
CA GLY A 314 -34.62 -22.30 22.92
C GLY A 314 -33.31 -21.51 22.87
N ASN A 315 -33.44 -20.20 22.69
CA ASN A 315 -32.62 -19.15 23.31
C ASN A 315 -31.10 -19.41 23.45
N THR A 316 -30.31 -19.02 22.44
CA THR A 316 -28.84 -19.01 22.52
C THR A 316 -28.34 -17.57 22.50
N GLY A 317 -27.78 -17.13 23.62
CA GLY A 317 -27.04 -15.88 23.69
C GLY A 317 -25.86 -15.90 22.71
N GLU A 318 -25.83 -14.92 21.81
CA GLU A 318 -24.73 -14.71 20.88
C GLU A 318 -23.44 -14.41 21.66
N ILE A 319 -22.48 -15.34 21.59
CA ILE A 319 -21.09 -15.08 21.93
C ILE A 319 -20.48 -14.45 20.68
N GLU A 320 -20.42 -13.11 20.64
CA GLU A 320 -19.62 -12.41 19.64
C GLU A 320 -18.15 -12.80 19.82
N PHE A 321 -17.63 -13.58 18.88
CA PHE A 321 -16.23 -13.92 18.79
C PHE A 321 -15.41 -12.66 18.48
N ILE A 322 -14.41 -12.39 19.33
CA ILE A 322 -13.38 -11.39 19.11
C ILE A 322 -12.73 -11.67 17.75
N GLN A 323 -12.97 -10.78 16.79
CA GLN A 323 -12.37 -10.85 15.46
C GLN A 323 -10.84 -10.72 15.59
N PHE A 324 -10.11 -11.83 15.44
CA PHE A 324 -8.67 -11.80 15.16
C PHE A 324 -8.47 -11.43 13.69
N SER A 325 -8.30 -10.13 13.42
CA SER A 325 -8.18 -9.56 12.07
C SER A 325 -6.80 -9.76 11.42
N SER A 326 -5.78 -10.20 12.15
CA SER A 326 -4.38 -10.06 11.68
C SER A 326 -3.82 -11.22 10.85
N LEU A 327 -4.55 -12.33 10.63
CA LEU A 327 -3.96 -13.52 9.96
C LEU A 327 -4.59 -13.92 8.63
N LYS A 328 -5.68 -13.28 8.20
CA LYS A 328 -6.36 -13.68 6.95
C LYS A 328 -5.58 -13.34 5.68
N PHE A 329 -4.54 -12.52 5.78
CA PHE A 329 -3.73 -12.12 4.62
C PHE A 329 -2.72 -13.19 4.18
N LEU A 330 -2.33 -14.12 5.06
CA LEU A 330 -1.30 -15.13 4.74
C LEU A 330 -1.81 -16.41 4.05
N ILE A 331 -3.12 -16.53 3.82
CA ILE A 331 -3.72 -17.72 3.19
C ILE A 331 -3.81 -17.59 1.65
N PHE A 332 -3.53 -16.40 1.09
CA PHE A 332 -3.59 -16.14 -0.35
C PHE A 332 -2.23 -15.94 -1.04
N ILE A 333 -1.16 -16.46 -0.45
CA ILE A 333 0.12 -16.77 -1.11
C ILE A 333 0.35 -18.29 -0.99
#